data_AF-A0A6B8T7U4-F1
#
_entry.id   AF-A0A6B8T7U4-F1
#
_cell.length_a   1.000
_cell.length_b   1.000
_cell.length_c   1.000
_cell.angle_alpha   90.00
_cell.angle_beta   90.00
_cell.angle_gamma   90.00
#
_symmetry.space_group_name_H-M   'P 1'
#
loop_
_entity.id
_entity.type
_entity.pdbx_description
1 polymer ?
#
loop_
_entity_poly.entity_id
_entity_poly.type
_entity_poly.pdbx_seq_one_letter_code
_entity_poly.pdbx_strand_id
1 'polypeptide(L)'
;MEAIEEEQEKEDKAQDDQLFVINGAKVKFGPHIGTFKVLSDTPTIQSKTVGTEIEKSPANFSFMDGFQLLSLTQWQDIGTAKYQDNLALIKKSTIMGTGKMPPANAPIESGKIEFIDSGQINVPENIDTTGMPMPEYIPTPKVIDFYLTDKHNNRLESVDYGTFVYLHIKTVGYIGKTISVDMNNEKADYLLNGERLEKDVLKDYLVQNNEEIVELKVVEPLN
;
A
#
# COMPACT_ATOMS: atom_id res chain seq x y z
N MET A 1 -15.18 1.38 8.50
CA MET A 1 -13.94 1.20 7.71
C MET A 1 -14.23 1.52 6.26
N GLU A 2 -15.13 0.79 5.58
CA GLU A 2 -15.49 1.05 4.17
C GLU A 2 -15.90 2.50 3.86
N ALA A 3 -16.80 3.10 4.67
CA ALA A 3 -17.24 4.49 4.41
C ALA A 3 -16.13 5.55 4.58
N ILE A 4 -15.13 5.28 5.42
CA ILE A 4 -14.00 6.20 5.65
C ILE A 4 -13.00 6.08 4.49
N GLU A 5 -12.78 4.86 3.99
CA GLU A 5 -11.92 4.57 2.85
C GLU A 5 -12.47 5.22 1.57
N GLU A 6 -13.77 5.08 1.30
CA GLU A 6 -14.40 5.73 0.14
C GLU A 6 -14.37 7.27 0.18
N GLU A 7 -14.43 7.86 1.38
CA GLU A 7 -14.36 9.31 1.56
C GLU A 7 -12.93 9.82 1.31
N GLN A 8 -11.93 9.11 1.84
CA GLN A 8 -10.51 9.40 1.59
C GLN A 8 -10.14 9.28 0.11
N GLU A 9 -10.60 8.23 -0.59
CA GLU A 9 -10.34 8.08 -2.03
C GLU A 9 -10.92 9.24 -2.87
N LYS A 10 -12.08 9.77 -2.48
CA LYS A 10 -12.71 10.92 -3.15
C LYS A 10 -11.91 12.20 -2.90
N GLU A 11 -11.45 12.42 -1.67
CA GLU A 11 -10.63 13.58 -1.31
C GLU A 11 -9.27 13.53 -2.03
N ASP A 12 -8.60 12.38 -2.02
CA ASP A 12 -7.32 12.19 -2.70
C ASP A 12 -7.43 12.44 -4.20
N LYS A 13 -8.48 11.90 -4.83
CA LYS A 13 -8.75 12.14 -6.24
C LYS A 13 -9.05 13.62 -6.51
N ALA A 14 -9.81 14.29 -5.64
CA ALA A 14 -10.10 15.71 -5.80
C ALA A 14 -8.84 16.58 -5.70
N GLN A 15 -7.89 16.21 -4.83
CA GLN A 15 -6.60 16.88 -4.73
C GLN A 15 -5.72 16.61 -5.96
N ASP A 16 -5.65 15.36 -6.41
CA ASP A 16 -4.87 14.94 -7.57
C ASP A 16 -5.38 15.60 -8.88
N ASP A 17 -6.69 15.73 -9.05
CA ASP A 17 -7.33 16.44 -10.18
C ASP A 17 -6.93 17.94 -10.26
N GLN A 18 -6.56 18.54 -9.13
CA GLN A 18 -6.16 19.95 -9.02
C GLN A 18 -4.64 20.17 -9.18
N LEU A 19 -3.84 19.11 -9.32
CA LEU A 19 -2.40 19.25 -9.51
C LEU A 19 -2.09 20.00 -10.81
N PHE A 20 -1.22 21.00 -10.72
CA PHE A 20 -0.70 21.71 -11.89
C PHE A 20 -0.01 20.75 -12.86
N VAL A 21 -0.32 20.88 -14.14
CA VAL A 21 0.35 20.13 -15.19
C VAL A 21 1.69 20.78 -15.47
N ILE A 22 2.77 20.00 -15.41
CA ILE A 22 4.11 20.44 -15.77
C ILE A 22 4.63 19.71 -17.01
N ASN A 23 5.68 20.25 -17.61
CA ASN A 23 6.33 19.67 -18.78
C ASN A 23 6.67 18.18 -18.57
N GLY A 24 6.31 17.35 -19.54
CA GLY A 24 6.49 15.90 -19.46
C GLY A 24 5.30 15.13 -18.87
N ALA A 25 4.20 15.79 -18.51
CA ALA A 25 2.97 15.13 -18.11
C ALA A 25 2.46 14.17 -19.19
N LYS A 26 1.88 13.03 -18.78
CA LYS A 26 1.32 12.05 -19.72
C LYS A 26 -0.11 12.39 -20.08
N VAL A 27 -0.45 12.16 -21.34
CA VAL A 27 -1.79 12.38 -21.88
C VAL A 27 -2.30 11.17 -22.63
N LYS A 28 -3.61 11.11 -22.83
CA LYS A 28 -4.27 10.17 -23.74
C LYS A 28 -5.21 10.88 -24.70
N PHE A 29 -5.31 10.37 -25.91
CA PHE A 29 -6.34 10.69 -26.90
C PHE A 29 -6.96 9.38 -27.36
N GLY A 30 -8.14 9.02 -26.86
CA GLY A 30 -8.70 7.68 -27.08
C GLY A 30 -7.70 6.58 -26.66
N PRO A 31 -7.28 5.68 -27.57
CA PRO A 31 -6.27 4.65 -27.28
C PRO A 31 -4.81 5.16 -27.34
N HIS A 32 -4.56 6.36 -27.84
CA HIS A 32 -3.22 6.89 -28.08
C HIS A 32 -2.64 7.52 -26.82
N ILE A 33 -1.49 7.04 -26.37
CA ILE A 33 -0.76 7.58 -25.21
C ILE A 33 0.35 8.50 -25.69
N GLY A 34 0.48 9.66 -25.04
CA GLY A 34 1.49 10.64 -25.39
C GLY A 34 2.02 11.42 -24.19
N THR A 35 2.88 12.36 -24.51
CA THR A 35 3.51 13.28 -23.56
C THR A 35 3.18 14.70 -23.95
N PHE A 36 2.84 15.50 -22.94
CA PHE A 36 2.62 16.92 -23.05
C PHE A 36 3.94 17.68 -22.86
N LYS A 37 4.16 18.66 -23.73
CA LYS A 37 5.34 19.51 -23.78
C LYS A 37 4.91 20.96 -23.65
N VAL A 38 5.49 21.65 -22.68
CA VAL A 38 5.34 23.10 -22.50
C VAL A 38 6.36 23.77 -23.41
N LEU A 39 5.91 24.69 -24.27
CA LEU A 39 6.76 25.39 -25.22
C LEU A 39 7.01 26.84 -24.80
N SER A 40 6.16 27.38 -23.92
CA SER A 40 6.36 28.67 -23.26
C SER A 40 7.38 28.59 -22.12
N ASP A 41 8.07 29.70 -21.89
CA ASP A 41 9.08 29.84 -20.83
C ASP A 41 8.42 30.25 -19.50
N THR A 42 7.49 29.42 -19.02
CA THR A 42 6.77 29.65 -17.78
C THR A 42 7.62 29.31 -16.55
N PRO A 43 7.34 29.89 -15.37
CA PRO A 43 7.96 29.48 -14.13
C PRO A 43 7.84 27.97 -13.89
N THR A 44 8.77 27.43 -13.11
CA THR A 44 8.88 25.98 -12.91
C THR A 44 8.30 25.51 -11.59
N ILE A 45 7.67 24.34 -11.59
CA ILE A 45 7.43 23.52 -10.40
C ILE A 45 8.32 22.29 -10.52
N GLN A 46 9.04 21.93 -9.44
CA GLN A 46 9.97 20.79 -9.44
C GLN A 46 10.96 20.83 -10.62
N SER A 47 11.48 22.02 -10.93
CA SER A 47 12.41 22.29 -12.05
C SER A 47 11.87 21.99 -13.46
N LYS A 48 10.55 21.87 -13.64
CA LYS A 48 9.90 21.76 -14.96
C LYS A 48 8.89 22.88 -15.15
N THR A 49 8.80 23.40 -16.37
CA THR A 49 7.89 24.51 -16.73
C THR A 49 6.42 24.11 -16.57
N VAL A 50 5.59 25.07 -16.15
CA VAL A 50 4.16 24.86 -15.90
C VAL A 50 3.35 25.05 -17.19
N GLY A 51 2.46 24.12 -17.50
CA GLY A 51 1.54 24.23 -18.63
C GLY A 51 0.44 25.24 -18.39
N THR A 52 0.09 26.02 -19.42
CA THR A 52 -0.96 27.04 -19.36
C THR A 52 -1.90 26.93 -20.57
N GLU A 53 -3.01 27.67 -20.54
CA GLU A 53 -4.06 27.64 -21.57
C GLU A 53 -3.59 28.03 -22.99
N ILE A 54 -2.40 28.62 -23.12
CA ILE A 54 -1.79 28.94 -24.43
C ILE A 54 -1.15 27.71 -25.10
N GLU A 55 -0.92 26.62 -24.36
CA GLU A 55 -0.34 25.37 -24.85
C GLU A 55 -1.41 24.51 -25.55
N LYS A 56 -1.86 24.99 -26.72
CA LYS A 56 -2.94 24.39 -27.53
C LYS A 56 -2.53 24.15 -28.98
N SER A 57 -1.24 23.96 -29.23
CA SER A 57 -0.69 23.58 -30.54
C SER A 57 -0.49 22.07 -30.62
N PRO A 58 -0.66 21.43 -31.80
CA PRO A 58 -0.26 20.04 -31.99
C PRO A 58 1.18 19.74 -31.55
N ALA A 59 2.09 20.72 -31.65
CA ALA A 59 3.49 20.59 -31.22
C ALA A 59 3.66 20.44 -29.69
N ASN A 60 2.62 20.73 -28.90
CA ASN A 60 2.60 20.48 -27.46
C ASN A 60 2.43 19.00 -27.11
N PHE A 61 2.19 18.12 -28.08
CA PHE A 61 1.89 16.72 -27.82
C PHE A 61 2.77 15.82 -28.68
N SER A 62 3.24 14.73 -28.08
CA SER A 62 3.98 13.68 -28.78
C SER A 62 3.40 12.32 -28.40
N PHE A 63 2.82 11.60 -29.36
CA PHE A 63 2.23 10.28 -29.13
C PHE A 63 3.22 9.16 -29.44
N MET A 64 3.23 8.14 -28.58
CA MET A 64 4.23 7.07 -28.60
C MET A 64 4.12 6.16 -29.82
N ASP A 65 2.91 6.02 -30.37
CA ASP A 65 2.61 5.21 -31.56
C ASP A 65 2.69 6.00 -32.87
N GLY A 66 3.10 7.27 -32.80
CA GLY A 66 3.22 8.15 -33.96
C GLY A 66 1.91 8.80 -34.40
N PHE A 67 0.83 8.73 -33.60
CA PHE A 67 -0.41 9.47 -33.87
C PHE A 67 -0.13 10.98 -34.01
N GLN A 68 -0.72 11.61 -35.04
CA GLN A 68 -0.49 13.01 -35.39
C GLN A 68 -1.75 13.84 -35.15
N LEU A 69 -1.66 14.83 -34.27
CA LEU A 69 -2.72 15.82 -34.10
C LEU A 69 -2.76 16.80 -35.29
N LEU A 70 -3.97 17.10 -35.73
CA LEU A 70 -4.26 18.01 -36.84
C LEU A 70 -4.79 19.34 -36.33
N SER A 71 -5.72 19.30 -35.37
CA SER A 71 -6.34 20.50 -34.81
C SER A 71 -6.73 20.31 -33.35
N LEU A 72 -6.80 21.43 -32.63
CA LEU A 72 -7.17 21.51 -31.22
C LEU A 72 -8.15 22.67 -31.00
N THR A 73 -9.03 22.54 -30.01
CA THR A 73 -9.99 23.57 -29.61
C THR A 73 -9.42 24.48 -28.51
N GLN A 74 -10.28 25.01 -27.64
CA GLN A 74 -9.86 25.60 -26.38
C GLN A 74 -9.80 24.54 -25.28
N TRP A 75 -8.98 24.82 -24.26
CA TRP A 75 -8.96 24.07 -23.02
C TRP A 75 -10.26 24.24 -22.23
N GLN A 76 -10.62 23.21 -21.48
CA GLN A 76 -11.75 23.13 -20.56
C GLN A 76 -11.23 22.66 -19.20
N ASP A 77 -11.98 22.95 -18.12
CA ASP A 77 -11.61 22.57 -16.74
C ASP A 77 -10.20 23.06 -16.34
N ILE A 78 -9.90 24.33 -16.64
CA ILE A 78 -8.61 24.98 -16.35
C ILE A 78 -8.58 25.46 -14.90
N GLY A 79 -7.39 25.49 -14.29
CA GLY A 79 -7.19 26.06 -12.97
C GLY A 79 -7.39 27.58 -12.93
N THR A 80 -7.48 28.13 -11.73
CA THR A 80 -7.65 29.59 -11.50
C THR A 80 -6.34 30.33 -11.30
N ALA A 81 -5.25 29.62 -10.97
CA ALA A 81 -3.93 30.19 -10.81
C ALA A 81 -3.37 30.66 -12.15
N LYS A 82 -2.52 31.69 -12.13
CA LYS A 82 -1.91 32.27 -13.32
C LYS A 82 -0.40 32.16 -13.29
N TYR A 83 0.17 31.81 -14.44
CA TYR A 83 1.60 31.85 -14.71
C TYR A 83 1.82 32.72 -15.94
N GLN A 84 2.54 33.83 -15.78
CA GLN A 84 2.74 34.84 -16.84
C GLN A 84 1.40 35.29 -17.45
N ASP A 85 0.44 35.65 -16.60
CA ASP A 85 -0.91 36.11 -16.95
C ASP A 85 -1.85 35.09 -17.61
N ASN A 86 -1.38 33.87 -17.90
CA ASN A 86 -2.19 32.78 -18.48
C ASN A 86 -2.67 31.81 -17.39
N LEU A 87 -3.89 31.31 -17.53
CA LEU A 87 -4.43 30.31 -16.61
C LEU A 87 -3.66 28.99 -16.68
N ALA A 88 -3.34 28.43 -15.52
CA ALA A 88 -2.58 27.19 -15.38
C ALA A 88 -3.45 25.97 -15.71
N LEU A 89 -2.88 25.02 -16.46
CA LEU A 89 -3.51 23.72 -16.65
C LEU A 89 -3.39 22.90 -15.37
N ILE A 90 -4.47 22.22 -15.02
CA ILE A 90 -4.54 21.24 -13.93
C ILE A 90 -4.77 19.85 -14.51
N LYS A 91 -4.57 18.79 -13.73
CA LYS A 91 -4.71 17.41 -14.20
C LYS A 91 -6.10 17.13 -14.80
N LYS A 92 -7.15 17.74 -14.25
CA LYS A 92 -8.50 17.62 -14.82
C LYS A 92 -8.69 18.33 -16.16
N SER A 93 -7.80 19.24 -16.55
CA SER A 93 -7.96 20.03 -17.78
C SER A 93 -8.01 19.13 -19.02
N THR A 94 -8.90 19.46 -19.95
CA THR A 94 -9.10 18.70 -21.19
C THR A 94 -9.17 19.59 -22.41
N ILE A 95 -8.81 19.05 -23.57
CA ILE A 95 -8.89 19.77 -24.85
C ILE A 95 -9.40 18.83 -25.94
N MET A 96 -10.36 19.28 -26.75
CA MET A 96 -10.85 18.49 -27.88
C MET A 96 -9.93 18.68 -29.07
N GLY A 97 -9.78 17.64 -29.87
CA GLY A 97 -8.94 17.68 -31.06
C GLY A 97 -9.33 16.66 -32.11
N THR A 98 -8.68 16.80 -33.26
CA THR A 98 -8.69 15.79 -34.31
C THR A 98 -7.27 15.37 -34.64
N GLY A 99 -7.09 14.11 -35.01
CA GLY A 99 -5.79 13.57 -35.41
C GLY A 99 -5.94 12.36 -36.31
N LYS A 100 -4.82 11.80 -36.74
CA LYS A 100 -4.79 10.56 -37.53
C LYS A 100 -3.45 9.86 -37.39
N MET A 101 -3.43 8.59 -37.74
CA MET A 101 -2.18 7.85 -37.89
C MET A 101 -1.38 8.32 -39.14
N PRO A 102 -0.03 8.15 -39.15
CA PRO A 102 0.82 8.59 -40.26
C PRO A 102 0.47 8.11 -41.67
N PRO A 103 -0.08 6.89 -41.90
CA PRO A 103 -0.49 6.48 -43.23
C PRO A 103 -1.45 7.51 -43.84
N ALA A 104 -1.18 7.96 -45.06
CA ALA A 104 -1.92 9.07 -45.68
C ALA A 104 -3.45 8.84 -45.72
N ASN A 105 -3.87 7.58 -45.86
CA ASN A 105 -5.26 7.15 -45.96
C ASN A 105 -5.88 6.75 -44.61
N ALA A 106 -5.17 6.93 -43.49
CA ALA A 106 -5.74 6.66 -42.18
C ALA A 106 -6.95 7.59 -41.92
N PRO A 107 -8.02 7.07 -41.31
CA PRO A 107 -9.19 7.88 -40.97
C PRO A 107 -8.80 8.98 -39.99
N ILE A 108 -9.52 10.10 -40.06
CA ILE A 108 -9.40 11.16 -39.06
C ILE A 108 -10.23 10.74 -37.84
N GLU A 109 -9.59 10.82 -36.69
CA GLU A 109 -10.17 10.52 -35.38
C GLU A 109 -10.43 11.84 -34.65
N SER A 110 -11.61 11.95 -34.05
CA SER A 110 -12.00 13.06 -33.20
C SER A 110 -12.09 12.58 -31.76
N GLY A 111 -11.55 13.35 -30.83
CA GLY A 111 -11.43 12.90 -29.46
C GLY A 111 -11.05 13.99 -28.49
N LYS A 112 -10.99 13.59 -27.23
CA LYS A 112 -10.59 14.44 -26.11
C LYS A 112 -9.19 14.03 -25.67
N ILE A 113 -8.33 15.02 -25.46
CA ILE A 113 -7.07 14.85 -24.77
C ILE A 113 -7.31 15.03 -23.27
N GLU A 114 -6.89 14.05 -22.49
CA GLU A 114 -6.95 14.06 -21.03
C GLU A 114 -5.56 13.79 -20.45
N PHE A 115 -5.21 14.45 -19.34
CA PHE A 115 -4.00 14.10 -18.60
C PHE A 115 -4.22 12.81 -17.81
N ILE A 116 -3.24 11.91 -17.89
CA ILE A 116 -3.19 10.68 -17.09
C ILE A 116 -2.43 10.97 -15.78
N ASP A 117 -1.43 11.84 -15.84
CA ASP A 117 -0.69 12.36 -14.71
C ASP A 117 -0.40 13.86 -14.90
N SER A 118 0.01 14.53 -13.83
CA SER A 118 0.37 15.95 -13.85
C SER A 118 1.84 16.19 -14.22
N GLY A 119 2.65 15.13 -14.40
CA GLY A 119 4.10 15.21 -14.56
C GLY A 119 4.89 15.55 -13.29
N GLN A 120 4.19 15.87 -12.19
CA GLN A 120 4.76 16.13 -10.86
C GLN A 120 5.15 14.81 -10.17
N ILE A 121 6.21 14.86 -9.35
CA ILE A 121 6.52 13.80 -8.40
C ILE A 121 5.62 14.03 -7.18
N ASN A 122 4.63 13.15 -6.99
CA ASN A 122 3.72 13.18 -5.84
C ASN A 122 4.15 12.11 -4.81
N VAL A 123 5.40 12.17 -4.37
CA VAL A 123 5.89 11.38 -3.25
C VAL A 123 6.11 12.37 -2.10
N PRO A 124 5.45 12.21 -0.94
CA PRO A 124 5.68 13.10 0.18
C PRO A 124 7.15 13.04 0.58
N GLU A 125 7.83 14.21 0.59
CA GLU A 125 9.25 14.30 0.98
C GLU A 125 9.46 13.88 2.44
N ASN A 126 8.44 14.09 3.29
CA ASN A 126 8.40 13.67 4.67
C ASN A 126 6.95 13.56 5.15
N ILE A 127 6.65 12.59 6.01
CA ILE A 127 5.40 12.55 6.76
C ILE A 127 5.75 13.00 8.18
N ASP A 128 5.32 14.20 8.57
CA ASP A 128 5.44 14.64 9.96
C ASP A 128 4.41 13.91 10.81
N THR A 129 4.86 12.83 11.45
CA THR A 129 4.04 12.02 12.36
C THR A 129 4.04 12.58 13.78
N THR A 130 4.65 13.75 14.03
CA THR A 130 4.80 14.30 15.38
C THR A 130 3.44 14.74 15.92
N GLY A 131 2.97 14.07 16.98
CA GLY A 131 1.71 14.41 17.63
C GLY A 131 0.45 13.82 16.98
N MET A 132 0.59 13.09 15.87
CA MET A 132 -0.51 12.25 15.39
C MET A 132 -0.66 11.05 16.34
N PRO A 133 -1.87 10.77 16.85
CA PRO A 133 -2.10 9.52 17.58
C PRO A 133 -1.84 8.37 16.60
N MET A 134 -0.81 7.57 16.88
CA MET A 134 -0.61 6.31 16.19
C MET A 134 -1.91 5.52 16.36
N PRO A 135 -2.56 5.04 15.29
CA PRO A 135 -3.71 4.17 15.47
C PRO A 135 -3.29 3.01 16.36
N GLU A 136 -4.12 2.67 17.36
CA GLU A 136 -3.85 1.54 18.23
C GLU A 136 -3.64 0.30 17.36
N TYR A 137 -2.42 -0.25 17.39
CA TYR A 137 -2.17 -1.52 16.75
C TYR A 137 -2.88 -2.60 17.57
N ILE A 138 -4.02 -3.06 17.05
CA ILE A 138 -4.76 -4.19 17.59
C ILE A 138 -4.27 -5.43 16.83
N PRO A 139 -3.25 -6.16 17.33
CA PRO A 139 -2.83 -7.38 16.67
C PRO A 139 -4.00 -8.38 16.60
N THR A 140 -4.19 -8.99 15.44
CA THR A 140 -5.01 -10.20 15.34
C THR A 140 -4.36 -11.28 16.20
N PRO A 141 -5.06 -11.84 17.21
CA PRO A 141 -4.47 -12.83 18.11
C PRO A 141 -3.96 -14.04 17.33
N LYS A 142 -2.68 -14.38 17.52
CA LYS A 142 -2.06 -15.55 16.87
C LYS A 142 -0.98 -16.18 17.76
N VAL A 143 -0.95 -17.51 17.78
CA VAL A 143 0.20 -18.27 18.30
C VAL A 143 1.25 -18.33 17.18
N ILE A 144 2.44 -17.82 17.46
CA ILE A 144 3.55 -17.70 16.50
C ILE A 144 4.34 -19.01 16.46
N ASP A 145 4.67 -19.54 17.63
CA ASP A 145 5.47 -20.76 17.78
C ASP A 145 5.28 -21.35 19.17
N PHE A 146 5.54 -22.64 19.33
CA PHE A 146 5.70 -23.27 20.63
C PHE A 146 6.71 -24.42 20.54
N TYR A 147 7.52 -24.59 21.59
CA TYR A 147 8.56 -25.63 21.62
C TYR A 147 9.00 -25.94 23.04
N LEU A 148 9.58 -27.12 23.23
CA LEU A 148 10.13 -27.59 24.51
C LEU A 148 11.64 -27.35 24.58
N THR A 149 12.12 -26.93 25.75
CA THR A 149 13.54 -26.79 26.05
C THR A 149 13.93 -27.50 27.35
N ASP A 150 15.24 -27.74 27.52
CA ASP A 150 15.83 -28.02 28.82
C ASP A 150 16.00 -26.73 29.66
N LYS A 151 16.47 -26.88 30.91
CA LYS A 151 16.77 -25.75 31.80
C LYS A 151 17.86 -24.78 31.30
N HIS A 152 18.57 -25.15 30.23
CA HIS A 152 19.62 -24.37 29.59
C HIS A 152 19.14 -23.73 28.28
N ASN A 153 17.82 -23.74 28.02
CA ASN A 153 17.18 -23.23 26.80
C ASN A 153 17.58 -23.96 25.52
N ASN A 154 18.09 -25.19 25.60
CA ASN A 154 18.33 -26.01 24.41
C ASN A 154 17.02 -26.66 23.97
N ARG A 155 16.64 -26.48 22.70
CA ARG A 155 15.43 -27.09 22.13
C ARG A 155 15.56 -28.62 22.12
N LEU A 156 14.52 -29.30 22.57
CA LEU A 156 14.50 -30.76 22.71
C LEU A 156 13.83 -31.43 21.51
N GLU A 157 14.47 -32.48 20.98
CA GLU A 157 13.87 -33.39 19.99
C GLU A 157 13.23 -34.62 20.64
N SER A 158 13.69 -34.98 21.83
CA SER A 158 13.16 -36.08 22.65
C SER A 158 13.17 -35.68 24.13
N VAL A 159 12.33 -36.35 24.91
CA VAL A 159 12.19 -36.10 26.35
C VAL A 159 12.44 -37.38 27.13
N ASP A 160 13.09 -37.26 28.29
CA ASP A 160 13.37 -38.37 29.19
C ASP A 160 12.36 -38.38 30.35
N TYR A 161 11.92 -39.56 30.78
CA TYR A 161 10.96 -39.65 31.89
C TYR A 161 11.55 -39.19 33.21
N GLY A 162 10.73 -38.52 34.01
CA GLY A 162 11.11 -38.02 35.33
C GLY A 162 11.88 -36.70 35.31
N THR A 163 12.16 -36.13 34.14
CA THR A 163 12.78 -34.80 34.01
C THR A 163 11.74 -33.69 33.93
N PHE A 164 12.19 -32.46 34.14
CA PHE A 164 11.41 -31.25 33.88
C PHE A 164 11.83 -30.64 32.53
N VAL A 165 10.85 -30.14 31.79
CA VAL A 165 11.02 -29.44 30.51
C VAL A 165 10.25 -28.12 30.55
N TYR A 166 10.62 -27.19 29.68
CA TYR A 166 10.04 -25.86 29.64
C TYR A 166 9.35 -25.63 28.30
N LEU A 167 8.02 -25.50 28.31
CA LEU A 167 7.21 -25.16 27.15
C LEU A 167 7.26 -23.66 26.92
N HIS A 168 7.96 -23.25 25.87
CA HIS A 168 7.91 -21.88 25.36
C HIS A 168 6.68 -21.71 24.47
N ILE A 169 5.90 -20.66 24.71
CA ILE A 169 4.76 -20.30 23.87
C ILE A 169 4.92 -18.85 23.44
N LYS A 170 5.06 -18.63 22.14
CA LYS A 170 5.19 -17.30 21.54
C LYS A 170 3.87 -16.89 20.92
N THR A 171 3.36 -15.73 21.32
CA THR A 171 2.07 -15.21 20.89
C THR A 171 2.14 -13.74 20.52
N VAL A 172 1.13 -13.29 19.78
CA VAL A 172 0.85 -11.88 19.55
C VAL A 172 -0.64 -11.65 19.76
N GLY A 173 -1.01 -10.58 20.46
CA GLY A 173 -2.42 -10.20 20.68
C GLY A 173 -3.21 -11.09 21.64
N TYR A 174 -2.53 -11.96 22.42
CA TYR A 174 -3.15 -12.85 23.40
C TYR A 174 -3.04 -12.39 24.86
N ILE A 175 -2.32 -11.30 25.17
CA ILE A 175 -2.22 -10.80 26.55
C ILE A 175 -3.62 -10.55 27.13
N GLY A 176 -3.91 -11.17 28.28
CA GLY A 176 -5.21 -11.14 28.96
C GLY A 176 -6.25 -12.12 28.42
N LYS A 177 -5.91 -12.96 27.43
CA LYS A 177 -6.76 -14.00 26.84
C LYS A 177 -6.20 -15.38 27.13
N THR A 178 -7.02 -16.41 26.93
CA THR A 178 -6.60 -17.80 27.08
C THR A 178 -6.19 -18.44 25.76
N ILE A 179 -5.24 -19.37 25.83
CA ILE A 179 -4.82 -20.23 24.71
C ILE A 179 -4.92 -21.69 25.11
N SER A 180 -5.03 -22.56 24.11
CA SER A 180 -4.79 -23.99 24.28
C SER A 180 -3.67 -24.43 23.35
N VAL A 181 -2.67 -25.14 23.88
CA VAL A 181 -1.51 -25.63 23.13
C VAL A 181 -1.52 -27.15 23.20
N ASP A 182 -1.65 -27.77 22.04
CA ASP A 182 -1.55 -29.21 21.88
C ASP A 182 -0.10 -29.58 21.55
N MET A 183 0.56 -30.28 22.48
CA MET A 183 1.94 -30.72 22.31
C MET A 183 2.04 -32.07 21.58
N ASN A 184 0.93 -32.81 21.47
CA ASN A 184 0.77 -34.11 20.79
C ASN A 184 2.03 -35.00 20.80
N ASN A 185 2.31 -35.69 21.91
CA ASN A 185 3.47 -36.56 22.05
C ASN A 185 3.10 -38.00 22.41
N GLU A 186 3.10 -38.89 21.42
CA GLU A 186 2.79 -40.32 21.62
C GLU A 186 3.75 -41.05 22.59
N LYS A 187 4.93 -40.48 22.86
CA LYS A 187 5.98 -41.15 23.65
C LYS A 187 6.01 -40.74 25.11
N ALA A 188 5.36 -39.65 25.48
CA ALA A 188 5.41 -39.13 26.84
C ALA A 188 4.22 -38.24 27.14
N ASP A 189 3.72 -38.36 28.36
CA ASP A 189 2.70 -37.45 28.88
C ASP A 189 3.36 -36.36 29.74
N TYR A 190 2.64 -35.26 29.94
CA TYR A 190 3.12 -34.12 30.73
C TYR A 190 2.26 -33.85 31.96
N LEU A 191 2.93 -33.52 33.07
CA LEU A 191 2.29 -32.99 34.27
C LEU A 191 2.54 -31.49 34.42
N LEU A 192 1.50 -30.73 34.67
CA LEU A 192 1.56 -29.34 35.10
C LEU A 192 1.22 -29.28 36.60
N ASN A 193 2.14 -28.79 37.43
CA ASN A 193 1.95 -28.70 38.89
C ASN A 193 1.51 -30.02 39.55
N GLY A 194 1.88 -31.16 38.96
CA GLY A 194 1.53 -32.50 39.44
C GLY A 194 0.25 -33.10 38.84
N GLU A 195 -0.55 -32.32 38.10
CA GLU A 195 -1.74 -32.79 37.40
C GLU A 195 -1.41 -33.16 35.94
N ARG A 196 -1.94 -34.28 35.46
CA ARG A 196 -1.67 -34.76 34.10
C ARG A 196 -2.51 -33.98 33.08
N LEU A 197 -1.86 -33.51 32.02
CA LEU A 197 -2.54 -32.86 30.91
C LEU A 197 -3.31 -33.90 30.09
N GLU A 198 -4.57 -33.63 29.79
CA GLU A 198 -5.38 -34.51 28.95
C GLU A 198 -4.89 -34.44 27.51
N LYS A 199 -4.44 -35.57 26.95
CA LYS A 199 -3.91 -35.67 25.57
C LYS A 199 -2.78 -34.67 25.28
N ASP A 200 -1.96 -34.36 26.29
CA ASP A 200 -0.87 -33.39 26.19
C ASP A 200 -1.30 -31.97 25.79
N VAL A 201 -2.56 -31.63 26.05
CA VAL A 201 -3.08 -30.29 25.77
C VAL A 201 -2.99 -29.43 27.03
N LEU A 202 -2.16 -28.38 26.96
CA LEU A 202 -2.23 -27.28 27.91
C LEU A 202 -3.47 -26.45 27.57
N LYS A 203 -4.54 -26.59 28.35
CA LYS A 203 -5.84 -25.99 28.05
C LYS A 203 -6.09 -24.71 28.86
N ASP A 204 -6.74 -23.74 28.22
CA ASP A 204 -7.22 -22.49 28.82
C ASP A 204 -6.15 -21.68 29.61
N TYR A 205 -4.90 -21.72 29.16
CA TYR A 205 -3.80 -21.00 29.79
C TYR A 205 -3.91 -19.50 29.57
N LEU A 206 -3.95 -18.71 30.65
CA LEU A 206 -4.02 -17.25 30.61
C LEU A 206 -2.66 -16.66 30.23
N VAL A 207 -2.59 -16.00 29.07
CA VAL A 207 -1.37 -15.35 28.59
C VAL A 207 -1.20 -13.98 29.26
N GLN A 208 -0.04 -13.76 29.86
CA GLN A 208 0.35 -12.52 30.52
C GLN A 208 1.42 -11.76 29.71
N ASN A 209 2.24 -12.48 28.95
CA ASN A 209 3.34 -11.96 28.15
C ASN A 209 3.30 -12.56 26.73
N ASN A 210 3.91 -11.87 25.76
CA ASN A 210 4.02 -12.41 24.40
C ASN A 210 4.89 -13.67 24.31
N GLU A 211 5.74 -13.91 25.31
CA GLU A 211 6.47 -15.17 25.49
C GLU A 211 6.20 -15.72 26.89
N GLU A 212 5.61 -16.90 26.93
CA GLU A 212 5.31 -17.65 28.16
C GLU A 212 6.23 -18.85 28.27
N ILE A 213 6.66 -19.17 29.48
CA ILE A 213 7.47 -20.34 29.78
C ILE A 213 6.76 -21.14 30.86
N VAL A 214 6.30 -22.33 30.51
CA VAL A 214 5.57 -23.23 31.41
C VAL A 214 6.42 -24.44 31.73
N GLU A 215 6.73 -24.66 33.00
CA GLU A 215 7.46 -25.85 33.46
C GLU A 215 6.53 -27.07 33.52
N LEU A 216 6.95 -28.16 32.90
CA LEU A 216 6.21 -29.42 32.83
C LEU A 216 7.10 -30.58 33.29
N LYS A 217 6.52 -31.55 33.99
CA LYS A 217 7.21 -32.79 34.33
C LYS A 217 6.85 -33.89 33.33
N VAL A 218 7.86 -34.54 32.78
CA VAL A 218 7.71 -35.62 31.80
C VAL A 218 7.46 -36.94 32.52
N VAL A 219 6.43 -37.68 32.09
CA VAL A 219 6.04 -38.98 32.67
C VAL A 219 5.72 -39.99 31.57
N GLU A 220 5.72 -41.27 31.94
CA GLU A 220 5.32 -42.34 31.03
C GLU A 220 3.88 -42.12 30.54
N PRO A 221 3.60 -42.42 29.26
CA PRO A 221 2.27 -42.24 28.68
C PRO A 221 1.25 -43.16 29.35
N LEU A 222 0.02 -42.68 29.52
CA LEU A 222 -1.07 -43.55 29.96
C LEU A 222 -1.54 -44.41 28.78
N ASN A 223 -1.37 -45.74 28.89
CA ASN A 223 -1.93 -46.71 27.94
C ASN A 223 -3.45 -46.62 27.83
#